data_AF-A0A9D6Y754-F1
#
_entry.id   AF-A0A9D6Y754-F1
#
_cell.length_a   1.000
_cell.length_b   1.000
_cell.length_c   1.000
_cell.angle_alpha   90.00
_cell.angle_beta   90.00
_cell.angle_gamma   90.00
#
_symmetry.space_group_name_H-M   'P 1'
#
loop_
_entity.id
_entity.type
_entity.pdbx_description
1 polymer ?
#
loop_
_entity_poly.entity_id
_entity_poly.type
_entity_poly.pdbx_seq_one_letter_code
_entity_poly.pdbx_strand_id
1 'polypeptide(L)'
;MAIACLALCALAGRLRFIHDEFPTRGRRVAAAAMLAGILTLAVFYPAAAGGRLAAGAAEELWFPGLFAGHGLLVIFLAGWWWLRPTGAPEFLAMGFEQLSADVRHGIVVGLAGWFITITVTMAVAAAVFAAGGTAVQPQEIPAVMVWLAGLSLGHKLLVIGVAMTVEELFFRGFLQQRFGLALSSVLFTLAHAGYGLPFMMVSVLTISLLIGRALQQRGRLLPCIVAHGVFDAIQLLLILPWAVRMIERGA
;
A
#
# COMPACT_ATOMS: atom_id res chain seq x y z
N MET A 1 -15.95 6.76 -9.26
CA MET A 1 -15.13 5.52 -9.37
C MET A 1 -15.37 4.56 -8.21
N ALA A 2 -15.27 4.98 -6.94
CA ALA A 2 -15.52 4.08 -5.80
C ALA A 2 -16.90 3.40 -5.82
N ILE A 3 -17.97 4.16 -6.10
CA ILE A 3 -19.33 3.62 -6.21
C ILE A 3 -19.41 2.56 -7.34
N ALA A 4 -18.75 2.79 -8.48
CA ALA A 4 -18.70 1.83 -9.58
C ALA A 4 -17.89 0.57 -9.20
N CYS A 5 -16.76 0.72 -8.51
CA CYS A 5 -15.99 -0.40 -7.97
C CYS A 5 -16.83 -1.24 -7.00
N LEU A 6 -17.55 -0.59 -6.08
CA LEU A 6 -18.44 -1.26 -5.14
C LEU A 6 -19.64 -1.90 -5.83
N ALA A 7 -20.22 -1.25 -6.85
CA ALA A 7 -21.29 -1.83 -7.65
C ALA A 7 -20.81 -3.09 -8.40
N LEU A 8 -19.62 -3.06 -9.00
CA LEU A 8 -19.00 -4.23 -9.62
C LEU A 8 -18.70 -5.33 -8.59
N CYS A 9 -18.21 -4.97 -7.41
CA CYS A 9 -18.02 -5.93 -6.32
C CYS A 9 -19.35 -6.53 -5.86
N ALA A 10 -20.43 -5.73 -5.79
CA ALA A 10 -21.77 -6.20 -5.45
C ALA A 10 -22.28 -7.20 -6.50
N LEU A 11 -22.17 -6.85 -7.79
CA LEU A 11 -22.55 -7.71 -8.91
C LEU A 11 -21.74 -9.01 -8.94
N ALA A 12 -20.45 -8.95 -8.59
CA ALA A 12 -19.58 -10.11 -8.46
C ALA A 12 -19.79 -10.90 -7.15
N GLY A 13 -20.77 -10.54 -6.32
CA GLY A 13 -21.06 -11.18 -5.03
C GLY A 13 -20.01 -10.92 -3.94
N ARG A 14 -18.99 -10.10 -4.21
CA ARG A 14 -17.89 -9.78 -3.28
C ARG A 14 -18.30 -8.86 -2.13
N LEU A 15 -19.49 -8.28 -2.14
CA LEU A 15 -20.04 -7.52 -1.00
C LEU A 15 -20.97 -8.35 -0.10
N ARG A 16 -21.10 -9.66 -0.34
CA ARG A 16 -21.94 -10.53 0.49
C ARG A 16 -21.51 -10.54 1.96
N PHE A 17 -20.21 -10.39 2.22
CA PHE A 17 -19.69 -10.28 3.59
C PHE A 17 -20.34 -9.14 4.39
N ILE A 18 -20.77 -8.03 3.76
CA ILE A 18 -21.46 -6.94 4.48
C ILE A 18 -22.81 -7.43 5.03
N HIS A 19 -23.51 -8.27 4.26
CA HIS A 19 -24.77 -8.85 4.70
C HIS A 19 -24.54 -9.86 5.83
N ASP A 20 -23.46 -10.64 5.74
CA ASP A 20 -23.12 -11.70 6.69
C ASP A 20 -22.54 -11.14 8.01
N GLU A 21 -21.74 -10.07 7.93
CA GLU A 21 -21.09 -9.42 9.08
C GLU A 21 -22.07 -8.53 9.88
N PHE A 22 -23.11 -7.97 9.25
CA PHE A 22 -24.02 -7.02 9.88
C PHE A 22 -25.48 -7.47 9.75
N PRO A 23 -26.19 -7.78 10.84
CA PRO A 23 -27.57 -8.25 10.76
C PRO A 23 -28.59 -7.14 10.48
N THR A 24 -28.34 -5.90 10.92
CA THR A 24 -29.29 -4.79 10.79
C THR A 24 -29.04 -3.94 9.54
N ARG A 25 -30.12 -3.46 8.90
CA ARG A 25 -30.03 -2.59 7.71
C ARG A 25 -29.22 -1.32 7.96
N GLY A 26 -29.39 -0.69 9.13
CA GLY A 26 -28.63 0.52 9.49
C GLY A 26 -27.12 0.29 9.54
N ARG A 27 -26.67 -0.80 10.17
CA ARG A 27 -25.24 -1.14 10.22
C ARG A 27 -24.67 -1.51 8.86
N ARG A 28 -25.44 -2.21 8.01
CA ARG A 28 -25.05 -2.52 6.62
C ARG A 28 -24.82 -1.24 5.81
N VAL A 29 -25.75 -0.28 5.90
CA VAL A 29 -25.63 1.00 5.20
C VAL A 29 -24.43 1.78 5.71
N ALA A 30 -24.23 1.85 7.04
CA ALA A 30 -23.07 2.51 7.62
C ALA A 30 -21.75 1.87 7.16
N ALA A 31 -21.62 0.54 7.21
CA ALA A 31 -20.44 -0.18 6.75
C ALA A 31 -20.17 0.04 5.26
N ALA A 32 -21.20 -0.04 4.40
CA ALA A 32 -21.06 0.23 2.98
C ALA A 32 -20.63 1.67 2.69
N ALA A 33 -21.21 2.65 3.39
CA ALA A 33 -20.86 4.07 3.27
C ALA A 33 -19.41 4.33 3.72
N MET A 34 -19.00 3.75 4.85
CA MET A 34 -17.62 3.84 5.34
C MET A 34 -16.62 3.24 4.35
N LEU A 35 -16.93 2.06 3.80
CA LEU A 35 -16.07 1.42 2.81
C LEU A 35 -15.97 2.26 1.52
N ALA A 36 -17.09 2.80 1.05
CA ALA A 36 -17.11 3.69 -0.10
C ALA A 36 -16.27 4.96 0.16
N GLY A 37 -16.43 5.55 1.33
CA GLY A 37 -15.69 6.73 1.76
C GLY A 37 -14.18 6.48 1.79
N ILE A 38 -13.74 5.42 2.48
CA ILE A 38 -12.30 5.14 2.61
C ILE A 38 -11.66 4.78 1.28
N LEU A 39 -12.33 3.98 0.42
CA LEU A 39 -11.80 3.68 -0.91
C LEU A 39 -11.73 4.93 -1.79
N THR A 40 -12.70 5.84 -1.66
CA THR A 40 -12.67 7.12 -2.38
C THR A 40 -11.46 7.95 -1.97
N LEU A 41 -11.27 8.15 -0.65
CA LEU A 41 -10.25 9.05 -0.13
C LEU A 41 -8.83 8.46 -0.21
N ALA A 42 -8.66 7.19 0.16
CA ALA A 42 -7.34 6.57 0.27
C ALA A 42 -6.87 5.89 -1.02
N VAL A 43 -7.76 5.56 -1.96
CA VAL A 43 -7.40 4.82 -3.19
C VAL A 43 -7.68 5.64 -4.45
N PHE A 44 -8.94 6.04 -4.65
CA PHE A 44 -9.34 6.65 -5.92
C PHE A 44 -8.97 8.11 -6.04
N TYR A 45 -8.90 8.86 -4.94
CA TYR A 45 -8.44 10.24 -4.95
C TYR A 45 -6.96 10.34 -5.37
N PRO A 46 -6.01 9.59 -4.77
CA PRO A 46 -4.63 9.54 -5.26
C PRO A 46 -4.51 9.10 -6.72
N ALA A 47 -5.26 8.06 -7.12
CA ALA A 47 -5.27 7.58 -8.50
C ALA A 47 -5.78 8.64 -9.50
N ALA A 48 -6.84 9.37 -9.17
CA ALA A 48 -7.38 10.42 -10.04
C ALA A 48 -6.48 11.68 -10.09
N ALA A 49 -5.66 11.91 -9.06
CA ALA A 49 -4.74 13.02 -9.04
C ALA A 49 -3.60 12.84 -10.06
N GLY A 50 -3.20 11.61 -10.39
CA GLY A 50 -2.32 11.28 -11.51
C GLY A 50 -0.96 11.98 -11.44
N GLY A 51 -0.25 11.86 -10.31
CA GLY A 51 1.05 12.53 -10.10
C GLY A 51 0.97 13.94 -9.52
N ARG A 52 -0.17 14.62 -9.62
CA ARG A 52 -0.32 16.00 -9.11
C ARG A 52 -0.09 16.15 -7.61
N LEU A 53 -0.33 15.10 -6.83
CA LEU A 53 -0.07 15.09 -5.39
C LEU A 53 1.43 15.08 -5.08
N ALA A 54 2.24 14.41 -5.91
CA ALA A 54 3.68 14.36 -5.76
C ALA A 54 4.40 15.55 -6.43
N ALA A 55 3.68 16.30 -7.28
CA ALA A 55 4.15 17.52 -7.94
C ALA A 55 3.90 18.81 -7.13
N GLY A 56 3.31 18.72 -5.94
CA GLY A 56 3.15 19.86 -5.04
C GLY A 56 4.49 20.49 -4.66
N ALA A 57 4.49 21.80 -4.40
CA ALA A 57 5.70 22.53 -4.04
C ALA A 57 6.32 21.98 -2.75
N ALA A 58 7.66 21.93 -2.67
CA ALA A 58 8.37 21.45 -1.48
C ALA A 58 7.98 22.22 -0.20
N GLU A 59 7.52 23.48 -0.35
CA GLU A 59 7.05 24.35 0.73
C GLU A 59 5.76 23.88 1.39
N GLU A 60 4.96 23.04 0.70
CA GLU A 60 3.73 22.45 1.25
C GLU A 60 4.00 21.13 2.00
N LEU A 61 5.24 20.61 1.94
CA LEU A 61 5.60 19.34 2.57
C LEU A 61 5.80 19.52 4.08
N TRP A 62 4.84 19.02 4.84
CA TRP A 62 4.87 19.00 6.30
C TRP A 62 4.92 17.56 6.81
N PHE A 63 5.84 17.28 7.75
CA PHE A 63 6.13 15.91 8.20
C PHE A 63 4.90 15.14 8.74
N PRO A 64 4.10 15.69 9.69
CA PRO A 64 2.82 15.10 10.09
C PRO A 64 1.83 14.84 8.94
N GLY A 65 1.89 15.62 7.86
CA GLY A 65 1.05 15.45 6.67
C GLY A 65 1.22 14.08 6.01
N LEU A 66 2.41 13.47 6.10
CA LEU A 66 2.68 12.10 5.61
C LEU A 66 1.76 11.05 6.26
N PHE A 67 1.24 11.32 7.46
CA PHE A 67 0.44 10.37 8.22
C PHE A 67 -1.07 10.59 8.07
N ALA A 68 -1.52 11.59 7.32
CA ALA A 68 -2.95 11.88 7.16
C ALA A 68 -3.72 10.69 6.56
N GLY A 69 -3.18 10.07 5.50
CA GLY A 69 -3.76 8.86 4.90
C GLY A 69 -3.82 7.70 5.90
N HIS A 70 -2.74 7.46 6.64
CA HIS A 70 -2.67 6.44 7.68
C HIS A 70 -3.71 6.68 8.79
N GLY A 71 -3.89 7.92 9.21
CA GLY A 71 -4.93 8.31 10.18
C GLY A 71 -6.34 7.97 9.70
N LEU A 72 -6.66 8.23 8.42
CA LEU A 72 -7.94 7.82 7.83
C LEU A 72 -8.13 6.30 7.84
N LEU A 73 -7.08 5.54 7.55
CA LEU A 73 -7.13 4.07 7.61
C LEU A 73 -7.40 3.58 9.04
N VAL A 74 -6.71 4.14 10.05
CA VAL A 74 -6.93 3.79 11.46
C VAL A 74 -8.34 4.14 11.92
N ILE A 75 -8.84 5.33 11.58
CA ILE A 75 -10.22 5.76 11.91
C ILE A 75 -11.24 4.81 11.26
N PHE A 76 -11.02 4.44 10.00
CA PHE A 76 -11.88 3.48 9.30
C PHE A 76 -11.87 2.12 10.01
N LEU A 77 -10.70 1.57 10.32
CA LEU A 77 -10.56 0.26 10.99
C LEU A 77 -11.22 0.26 12.37
N ALA A 78 -10.99 1.31 13.17
CA ALA A 78 -11.61 1.47 14.48
C ALA A 78 -13.13 1.59 14.38
N GLY A 79 -13.64 2.38 13.44
CA GLY A 79 -15.07 2.52 13.22
C GLY A 79 -15.73 1.22 12.73
N TRP A 80 -15.07 0.47 11.84
CA TRP A 80 -15.57 -0.83 11.40
C TRP A 80 -15.63 -1.83 12.55
N TRP A 81 -14.56 -1.90 13.34
CA TRP A 81 -14.50 -2.73 14.54
C TRP A 81 -15.59 -2.35 15.54
N TRP A 82 -15.88 -1.05 15.71
CA TRP A 82 -16.98 -0.60 16.57
C TRP A 82 -18.36 -1.05 16.07
N LEU A 83 -18.58 -1.09 14.75
CA LEU A 83 -19.83 -1.62 14.17
C LEU A 83 -19.97 -3.14 14.33
N ARG A 84 -18.85 -3.87 14.37
CA ARG A 84 -18.77 -5.34 14.59
C ARG A 84 -17.58 -5.71 15.50
N PRO A 85 -17.74 -5.56 16.84
CA PRO A 85 -16.66 -5.87 17.77
C PRO A 85 -16.32 -7.36 17.73
N THR A 86 -15.07 -7.68 17.39
CA THR A 86 -14.54 -9.04 17.32
C THR A 86 -13.08 -9.08 17.80
N GLY A 87 -12.52 -10.26 18.04
CA GLY A 87 -11.11 -10.38 18.44
C GLY A 87 -10.18 -9.90 17.31
N ALA A 88 -9.04 -9.29 17.67
CA ALA A 88 -8.04 -8.84 16.69
C ALA A 88 -7.54 -9.95 15.72
N PRO A 89 -7.38 -11.23 16.16
CA PRO A 89 -7.04 -12.31 15.23
C PRO A 89 -8.13 -12.55 14.18
N GLU A 90 -9.40 -12.53 14.58
CA GLU A 90 -10.53 -12.69 13.66
C GLU A 90 -10.67 -11.48 12.72
N PHE A 91 -10.41 -10.28 13.23
CA PHE A 91 -10.64 -9.05 12.48
C PHE A 91 -9.53 -8.74 11.46
N LEU A 92 -8.27 -9.00 11.81
CA LEU A 92 -7.09 -8.55 11.06
C LEU A 92 -6.06 -9.66 10.80
N ALA A 93 -6.33 -10.92 11.18
CA ALA A 93 -5.33 -11.99 11.21
C ALA A 93 -4.09 -11.63 12.05
N MET A 94 -4.26 -10.87 13.13
CA MET A 94 -3.18 -10.64 14.09
C MET A 94 -2.96 -11.88 14.95
N GLY A 95 -1.76 -12.45 14.90
CA GLY A 95 -1.34 -13.60 15.72
C GLY A 95 0.17 -13.57 15.92
N PHE A 96 0.62 -13.98 17.11
CA PHE A 96 2.03 -13.92 17.52
C PHE A 96 2.58 -15.29 17.97
N GLU A 97 1.86 -16.36 17.65
CA GLU A 97 2.14 -17.72 18.13
C GLU A 97 3.47 -18.27 17.55
N GLN A 98 3.88 -17.78 16.37
CA GLN A 98 5.13 -18.17 15.70
C GLN A 98 5.99 -16.96 15.34
N LEU A 99 6.15 -16.04 16.28
CA LEU A 99 6.86 -14.77 16.12
C LEU A 99 8.17 -14.90 15.32
N SER A 100 9.08 -15.78 15.74
CA SER A 100 10.39 -15.94 15.08
C SER A 100 10.28 -16.43 13.63
N ALA A 101 9.42 -17.42 13.38
CA ALA A 101 9.22 -17.96 12.04
C ALA A 101 8.55 -16.94 11.11
N ASP A 102 7.61 -16.16 11.63
CA ASP A 102 6.92 -15.11 10.88
C ASP A 102 7.83 -13.93 10.57
N VAL A 103 8.64 -13.49 11.53
CA VAL A 103 9.68 -12.47 11.29
C VAL A 103 10.67 -12.95 10.24
N ARG A 104 11.20 -14.18 10.36
CA ARG A 104 12.11 -14.75 9.37
C ARG A 104 11.47 -14.83 7.98
N HIS A 105 10.23 -15.30 7.90
CA HIS A 105 9.51 -15.39 6.63
C HIS A 105 9.30 -14.00 6.02
N GLY A 106 8.89 -13.02 6.82
CA GLY A 106 8.74 -11.64 6.38
C GLY A 106 10.05 -11.04 5.86
N ILE A 107 11.16 -11.24 6.56
CA ILE A 107 12.48 -10.79 6.09
C ILE A 107 12.84 -11.40 4.73
N VAL A 108 12.66 -12.72 4.59
CA VAL A 108 12.94 -13.41 3.32
C VAL A 108 12.04 -12.89 2.20
N VAL A 109 10.74 -12.71 2.45
CA VAL A 109 9.79 -12.17 1.46
C VAL A 109 10.12 -10.73 1.10
N GLY A 110 10.51 -9.89 2.07
CA GLY A 110 10.89 -8.50 1.82
C GLY A 110 12.16 -8.39 0.96
N LEU A 111 13.22 -9.14 1.32
CA LEU A 111 14.47 -9.16 0.56
C LEU A 111 14.28 -9.74 -0.86
N ALA A 112 13.68 -10.93 -0.95
CA ALA A 112 13.40 -11.56 -2.24
C ALA A 112 12.46 -10.69 -3.09
N GLY A 113 11.44 -10.12 -2.45
CA GLY A 113 10.50 -9.20 -3.07
C GLY A 113 11.19 -7.98 -3.68
N TRP A 114 12.17 -7.40 -3.00
CA TRP A 114 12.96 -6.30 -3.54
C TRP A 114 13.67 -6.70 -4.86
N PHE A 115 14.40 -7.81 -4.89
CA PHE A 115 15.06 -8.29 -6.13
C PHE A 115 14.06 -8.64 -7.24
N ILE A 116 12.95 -9.29 -6.89
CA ILE A 116 11.90 -9.66 -7.84
C ILE A 116 11.27 -8.41 -8.45
N THR A 117 10.96 -7.38 -7.65
CA THR A 117 10.36 -6.14 -8.17
C THR A 117 11.27 -5.46 -9.18
N ILE A 118 12.58 -5.38 -8.93
CA ILE A 118 13.53 -4.80 -9.89
C ILE A 118 13.53 -5.62 -11.18
N THR A 119 13.61 -6.95 -11.06
CA THR A 119 13.65 -7.84 -12.22
C THR A 119 12.38 -7.69 -13.07
N VAL A 120 11.21 -7.70 -12.44
CA VAL A 120 9.91 -7.55 -13.12
C VAL A 120 9.79 -6.16 -13.76
N THR A 121 10.15 -5.10 -13.04
CA THR A 121 10.08 -3.74 -13.56
C THR A 121 11.03 -3.53 -14.74
N MET A 122 12.24 -4.09 -14.70
CA MET A 122 13.17 -4.06 -15.83
C MET A 122 12.66 -4.86 -17.03
N ALA A 123 12.07 -6.04 -16.80
CA ALA A 123 11.48 -6.84 -17.86
C ALA A 123 10.31 -6.13 -18.54
N VAL A 124 9.42 -5.49 -17.76
CA VAL A 124 8.31 -4.69 -18.28
C VAL A 124 8.83 -3.47 -19.04
N ALA A 125 9.82 -2.76 -18.51
CA ALA A 125 10.44 -1.62 -19.21
C ALA A 125 11.05 -2.03 -20.55
N ALA A 126 11.79 -3.14 -20.59
CA ALA A 126 12.37 -3.68 -21.82
C ALA A 126 11.28 -4.08 -22.83
N ALA A 127 10.19 -4.71 -22.38
CA ALA A 127 9.07 -5.08 -23.23
C ALA A 127 8.35 -3.86 -23.83
N VAL A 128 8.14 -2.82 -23.03
CA VAL A 128 7.55 -1.54 -23.50
C VAL A 128 8.44 -0.90 -24.57
N PHE A 129 9.75 -0.84 -24.33
CA PHE A 129 10.71 -0.30 -25.30
C PHE A 129 10.73 -1.13 -26.60
N ALA A 130 10.77 -2.46 -26.49
CA ALA A 130 10.74 -3.36 -27.64
C ALA A 130 9.44 -3.26 -28.46
N ALA A 131 8.32 -2.91 -27.81
CA ALA A 131 7.03 -2.68 -28.46
C ALA A 131 6.91 -1.29 -29.14
N GLY A 132 7.99 -0.52 -29.22
CA GLY A 132 8.01 0.82 -29.81
C GLY A 132 7.54 1.92 -28.85
N GLY A 133 7.42 1.62 -27.55
CA GLY A 133 7.23 2.64 -26.53
C GLY A 133 8.44 3.58 -26.49
N THR A 134 8.20 4.88 -26.51
CA THR A 134 9.27 5.86 -26.31
C THR A 134 9.89 5.68 -24.94
N ALA A 135 11.21 5.89 -24.82
CA ALA A 135 11.84 6.04 -23.52
C ALA A 135 11.01 7.05 -22.71
N VAL A 136 10.54 6.65 -21.52
CA VAL A 136 9.94 7.60 -20.59
C VAL A 136 11.01 8.66 -20.38
N GLN A 137 10.72 9.90 -20.80
CA GLN A 137 11.59 11.04 -20.56
C GLN A 137 12.05 10.98 -19.10
N PRO A 138 13.32 11.25 -18.78
CA PRO A 138 13.78 11.29 -17.39
C PRO A 138 12.85 12.20 -16.61
N GLN A 139 11.90 11.60 -15.89
CA GLN A 139 10.94 12.37 -15.12
C GLN A 139 11.72 12.84 -13.90
N GLU A 140 11.73 14.15 -13.69
CA GLU A 140 12.37 14.73 -12.51
C GLU A 140 11.88 13.97 -11.27
N ILE A 141 12.82 13.59 -10.40
CA ILE A 141 12.47 12.90 -9.16
C ILE A 141 11.44 13.79 -8.43
N PRO A 142 10.25 13.27 -8.09
CA PRO A 142 9.25 14.07 -7.39
C PRO A 142 9.82 14.76 -6.15
N ALA A 143 9.47 16.01 -5.90
CA ALA A 143 10.00 16.82 -4.79
C ALA A 143 9.84 16.10 -3.43
N VAL A 144 8.72 15.39 -3.24
CA VAL A 144 8.46 14.57 -2.05
C VAL A 144 9.53 13.48 -1.85
N MET A 145 10.06 12.86 -2.90
CA MET A 145 11.10 11.84 -2.78
C MET A 145 12.45 12.44 -2.40
N VAL A 146 12.81 13.59 -2.98
CA VAL A 146 14.02 14.33 -2.59
C VAL A 146 13.94 14.73 -1.12
N TRP A 147 12.80 15.27 -0.71
CA TRP A 147 12.55 15.65 0.68
C TRP A 147 12.59 14.45 1.64
N LEU A 148 11.95 13.32 1.29
CA LEU A 148 12.03 12.07 2.05
C LEU A 148 13.48 11.56 2.19
N ALA A 149 14.31 11.72 1.16
CA ALA A 149 15.72 11.37 1.19
C ALA A 149 16.51 12.21 2.21
N GLY A 150 16.13 13.47 2.39
CA GLY A 150 16.73 14.42 3.33
C GLY A 150 16.31 14.25 4.81
N LEU A 151 15.28 13.44 5.10
CA LEU A 151 14.83 13.22 6.48
C LEU A 151 15.90 12.54 7.35
N SER A 152 15.89 12.86 8.65
CA SER A 152 16.75 12.18 9.62
C SER A 152 16.37 10.70 9.77
N LEU A 153 17.30 9.88 10.27
CA LEU A 153 17.08 8.44 10.43
C LEU A 153 15.83 8.14 11.26
N GLY A 154 15.62 8.84 12.38
CA GLY A 154 14.44 8.65 13.23
C GLY A 154 13.13 8.92 12.49
N HIS A 155 13.07 9.99 11.69
CA HIS A 155 11.88 10.30 10.88
C HIS A 155 11.63 9.23 9.81
N LYS A 156 12.66 8.73 9.13
CA LYS A 156 12.53 7.65 8.14
C LYS A 156 12.03 6.35 8.79
N LEU A 157 12.58 5.99 9.96
CA LEU A 157 12.13 4.82 10.71
C LEU A 157 10.67 4.94 11.16
N LEU A 158 10.22 6.16 11.53
CA LEU A 158 8.82 6.41 11.86
C LEU A 158 7.91 6.25 10.63
N VAL A 159 8.30 6.81 9.48
CA VAL A 159 7.56 6.64 8.22
C VAL A 159 7.43 5.16 7.86
N ILE A 160 8.54 4.42 7.87
CA ILE A 160 8.55 2.97 7.60
C ILE A 160 7.65 2.24 8.59
N GLY A 161 7.81 2.49 9.90
CA GLY A 161 7.05 1.81 10.95
C GLY A 161 5.55 2.01 10.86
N VAL A 162 5.11 3.24 10.55
CA VAL A 162 3.69 3.55 10.37
C VAL A 162 3.16 2.93 9.07
N ALA A 163 3.86 3.09 7.95
CA ALA A 163 3.44 2.55 6.65
C ALA A 163 3.33 1.02 6.69
N MET A 164 4.40 0.33 7.10
CA MET A 164 4.45 -1.12 7.16
C MET A 164 3.36 -1.72 8.05
N THR A 165 2.90 -0.98 9.07
CA THR A 165 1.90 -1.45 10.01
C THR A 165 0.49 -1.10 9.55
N VAL A 166 0.19 0.19 9.39
CA VAL A 166 -1.17 0.68 9.15
C VAL A 166 -1.68 0.27 7.77
N GLU A 167 -0.82 0.32 6.75
CA GLU A 167 -1.22 -0.13 5.41
C GLU A 167 -1.49 -1.63 5.38
N GLU A 168 -0.66 -2.45 6.03
CA GLU A 168 -0.90 -3.89 6.07
C GLU A 168 -2.13 -4.26 6.90
N LEU A 169 -2.42 -3.55 8.00
CA LEU A 169 -3.68 -3.71 8.74
C LEU A 169 -4.89 -3.48 7.83
N PHE A 170 -4.86 -2.42 7.01
CA PHE A 170 -5.98 -2.12 6.11
C PHE A 170 -6.03 -3.03 4.88
N PHE A 171 -4.95 -3.13 4.12
CA PHE A 171 -5.00 -3.83 2.84
C PHE A 171 -4.96 -5.35 3.00
N ARG A 172 -4.24 -5.88 3.99
CA ARG A 172 -4.01 -7.33 4.15
C ARG A 172 -4.89 -7.86 5.26
N GLY A 173 -4.88 -7.20 6.41
CA GLY A 173 -5.76 -7.53 7.54
C GLY A 173 -7.23 -7.36 7.20
N PHE A 174 -7.61 -6.25 6.57
CA PHE A 174 -9.03 -5.97 6.30
C PHE A 174 -9.48 -6.29 4.87
N LEU A 175 -8.88 -5.66 3.84
CA LEU A 175 -9.37 -5.78 2.46
C LEU A 175 -9.11 -7.15 1.85
N GLN A 176 -7.90 -7.69 1.96
CA GLN A 176 -7.57 -8.97 1.31
C GLN A 176 -8.41 -10.13 1.85
N GLN A 177 -8.75 -10.12 3.14
CA GLN A 177 -9.62 -11.14 3.73
C GLN A 177 -11.03 -11.15 3.13
N ARG A 178 -11.51 -10.00 2.64
CA ARG A 178 -12.88 -9.82 2.12
C ARG A 178 -12.95 -9.82 0.60
N PHE A 179 -11.97 -9.21 -0.05
CA PHE A 179 -11.92 -9.00 -1.49
C PHE A 179 -10.99 -9.98 -2.22
N GLY A 180 -10.12 -10.66 -1.48
CA GLY A 180 -9.10 -11.54 -2.02
C GLY A 180 -7.81 -10.81 -2.44
N LEU A 181 -6.80 -11.60 -2.78
CA LEU A 181 -5.44 -11.15 -3.11
C LEU A 181 -5.43 -10.12 -4.26
N ALA A 182 -5.95 -10.51 -5.43
CA ALA A 182 -5.82 -9.70 -6.64
C ALA A 182 -6.44 -8.30 -6.49
N LEU A 183 -7.67 -8.21 -5.97
CA LEU A 183 -8.34 -6.92 -5.84
C LEU A 183 -7.67 -6.05 -4.75
N SER A 184 -7.26 -6.63 -3.62
CA SER A 184 -6.51 -5.88 -2.61
C SER A 184 -5.19 -5.33 -3.16
N SER A 185 -4.45 -6.12 -3.94
CA SER A 185 -3.19 -5.67 -4.54
C SER A 185 -3.39 -4.59 -5.61
N VAL A 186 -4.46 -4.66 -6.41
CA VAL A 186 -4.82 -3.60 -7.35
C VAL A 186 -5.17 -2.31 -6.60
N LEU A 187 -6.01 -2.39 -5.55
CA LEU A 187 -6.39 -1.21 -4.75
C LEU A 187 -5.18 -0.59 -4.04
N PHE A 188 -4.25 -1.42 -3.53
CA PHE A 188 -2.99 -0.95 -2.95
C PHE A 188 -2.14 -0.21 -3.96
N THR A 189 -2.01 -0.76 -5.18
CA THR A 189 -1.27 -0.12 -6.27
C THR A 189 -1.89 1.20 -6.67
N LEU A 190 -3.22 1.26 -6.78
CA LEU A 190 -3.93 2.49 -7.11
C LEU A 190 -3.79 3.57 -6.03
N ALA A 191 -3.71 3.20 -4.75
CA ALA A 191 -3.43 4.16 -3.67
C ALA A 191 -2.08 4.86 -3.84
N HIS A 192 -1.13 4.24 -4.54
CA HIS A 192 0.20 4.78 -4.82
C HIS A 192 0.29 5.53 -6.16
N ALA A 193 -0.77 5.54 -6.98
CA ALA A 193 -0.74 6.20 -8.28
C ALA A 193 -0.60 7.74 -8.20
N GLY A 194 -0.75 8.31 -6.99
CA GLY A 194 -0.49 9.72 -6.71
C GLY A 194 0.94 10.18 -6.99
N TYR A 195 1.91 9.26 -7.08
CA TYR A 195 3.31 9.57 -7.44
C TYR A 195 3.53 9.81 -8.93
N GLY A 196 2.59 9.39 -9.81
CA GLY A 196 2.69 9.61 -11.25
C GLY A 196 3.82 8.85 -11.96
N LEU A 197 4.44 7.88 -11.29
CA LEU A 197 5.54 7.07 -11.84
C LEU A 197 5.02 5.70 -12.30
N PRO A 198 4.86 5.44 -13.61
CA PRO A 198 4.21 4.22 -14.10
C PRO A 198 4.99 2.95 -13.73
N PHE A 199 6.33 2.98 -13.77
CA PHE A 199 7.15 1.83 -13.37
C PHE A 199 7.13 1.57 -11.87
N MET A 200 6.88 2.59 -11.04
CA MET A 200 6.61 2.36 -9.62
C MET A 200 5.35 1.52 -9.44
N MET A 201 4.31 1.71 -10.26
CA MET A 201 3.08 0.92 -10.16
C MET A 201 3.31 -0.56 -10.43
N VAL A 202 4.20 -0.90 -11.36
CA VAL A 202 4.61 -2.29 -11.62
C VAL A 202 5.30 -2.87 -10.39
N SER A 203 6.25 -2.12 -9.80
CA SER A 203 6.95 -2.54 -8.58
C SER A 203 5.99 -2.71 -7.39
N VAL A 204 5.11 -1.74 -7.15
CA VAL A 204 4.12 -1.75 -6.06
C VAL A 204 3.13 -2.91 -6.21
N LEU A 205 2.63 -3.16 -7.42
CA LEU A 205 1.77 -4.32 -7.68
C LEU A 205 2.48 -5.63 -7.40
N THR A 206 3.73 -5.75 -7.87
CA THR A 206 4.53 -6.97 -7.70
C THR A 206 4.79 -7.26 -6.23
N ILE A 207 5.27 -6.29 -5.45
CA ILE A 207 5.50 -6.49 -4.01
C ILE A 207 4.20 -6.75 -3.25
N SER A 208 3.10 -6.06 -3.62
CA SER A 208 1.80 -6.27 -3.00
C SER A 208 1.28 -7.70 -3.18
N LEU A 209 1.48 -8.29 -4.36
CA LEU A 209 1.11 -9.68 -4.63
C LEU A 209 1.95 -10.66 -3.80
N LEU A 210 3.26 -10.41 -3.66
CA LEU A 210 4.16 -11.25 -2.86
C LEU A 210 3.81 -11.19 -1.36
N ILE A 211 3.62 -9.99 -0.82
CA ILE A 211 3.20 -9.79 0.58
C ILE A 211 1.82 -10.42 0.82
N GLY A 212 0.86 -10.20 -0.08
CA GLY A 212 -0.45 -10.82 0.03
C GLY A 212 -0.41 -12.34 -0.06
N ARG A 213 0.50 -12.93 -0.84
CA ARG A 213 0.73 -14.38 -0.86
C ARG A 213 1.29 -14.87 0.47
N ALA A 214 2.16 -14.12 1.13
CA ALA A 214 2.68 -14.45 2.46
C ALA A 214 1.53 -14.54 3.50
N LEU A 215 0.54 -13.64 3.43
CA LEU A 215 -0.66 -13.75 4.27
C LEU A 215 -1.39 -15.08 4.05
N GLN A 216 -1.59 -15.49 2.80
CA GLN A 216 -2.27 -16.76 2.48
C GLN A 216 -1.48 -17.99 2.95
N GLN A 217 -0.15 -17.92 2.96
CA GLN A 217 0.72 -19.02 3.38
C GLN A 217 0.80 -19.15 4.90
N ARG A 218 0.80 -18.02 5.62
CA ARG A 218 1.03 -17.98 7.07
C ARG A 218 -0.24 -17.83 7.88
N GLY A 219 -1.32 -17.33 7.27
CA GLY A 219 -2.58 -17.03 7.94
C GLY A 219 -2.47 -15.93 8.99
N ARG A 220 -1.37 -15.18 9.01
CA ARG A 220 -1.04 -14.17 10.02
C ARG A 220 -0.47 -12.93 9.36
N LEU A 221 -0.73 -11.77 9.96
CA LEU A 221 -0.39 -10.47 9.40
C LEU A 221 1.05 -10.03 9.65
N LEU A 222 1.65 -10.45 10.77
CA LEU A 222 3.03 -10.12 11.13
C LEU A 222 4.07 -10.34 10.01
N PRO A 223 4.12 -11.48 9.28
CA PRO A 223 5.08 -11.65 8.18
C PRO A 223 4.86 -10.61 7.06
N CYS A 224 3.64 -10.15 6.83
CA CYS A 224 3.34 -9.11 5.85
C CYS A 224 3.89 -7.75 6.28
N ILE A 225 3.65 -7.38 7.55
CA ILE A 225 4.20 -6.16 8.17
C ILE A 225 5.72 -6.16 8.02
N VAL A 226 6.38 -7.23 8.45
CA VAL A 226 7.84 -7.34 8.37
C VAL A 226 8.34 -7.29 6.92
N ALA A 227 7.68 -7.98 5.98
CA ALA A 227 8.08 -7.93 4.57
C ALA A 227 7.97 -6.53 3.96
N HIS A 228 6.88 -5.82 4.26
CA HIS A 228 6.68 -4.43 3.84
C HIS A 228 7.77 -3.53 4.43
N GLY A 229 8.00 -3.61 5.75
CA GLY A 229 9.01 -2.80 6.43
C GLY A 229 10.42 -3.05 5.91
N VAL A 230 10.78 -4.29 5.58
CA VAL A 230 12.08 -4.62 4.97
C VAL A 230 12.19 -4.01 3.58
N PHE A 231 11.15 -4.12 2.76
CA PHE A 231 11.13 -3.51 1.42
C PHE A 231 11.31 -1.99 1.50
N ASP A 232 10.55 -1.33 2.37
CA ASP A 232 10.61 0.12 2.57
C ASP A 232 11.93 0.58 3.18
N ALA A 233 12.50 -0.20 4.09
CA ALA A 233 13.81 0.11 4.67
C ALA A 233 14.90 0.13 3.60
N ILE A 234 14.90 -0.84 2.68
CA ILE A 234 15.86 -0.84 1.56
C ILE A 234 15.65 0.40 0.69
N GLN A 235 14.40 0.71 0.34
CA GLN A 235 14.08 1.86 -0.52
C GLN A 235 14.44 3.20 0.16
N LEU A 236 13.95 3.46 1.36
CA LEU A 236 14.04 4.76 2.02
C LEU A 236 15.39 5.02 2.70
N LEU A 237 16.07 3.97 3.20
CA LEU A 237 17.35 4.12 3.91
C LEU A 237 18.55 4.00 2.97
N LEU A 238 18.45 3.23 1.89
CA LEU A 238 19.59 2.92 1.02
C LEU A 238 19.41 3.50 -0.38
N ILE A 239 18.36 3.08 -1.10
CA ILE A 239 18.22 3.34 -2.53
C ILE A 239 17.91 4.81 -2.81
N LEU A 240 16.92 5.37 -2.13
CA LEU A 240 16.48 6.74 -2.37
C LEU A 240 17.59 7.77 -2.03
N PRO A 241 18.26 7.72 -0.86
CA PRO A 241 19.39 8.62 -0.57
C PRO A 241 20.59 8.41 -1.51
N TRP A 242 20.80 7.20 -2.04
CA TRP A 242 21.81 6.95 -3.05
C TRP A 242 21.43 7.58 -4.40
N ALA A 243 20.20 7.35 -4.86
CA ALA A 243 19.71 7.87 -6.14
C ALA A 243 19.73 9.40 -6.19
N VAL A 244 19.26 10.08 -5.14
CA VAL A 244 19.29 11.55 -5.04
C VAL A 244 20.73 12.08 -5.14
N ARG A 245 21.67 11.51 -4.36
CA ARG A 245 23.09 11.93 -4.41
C ARG A 245 23.75 11.69 -5.77
N MET A 246 23.36 10.63 -6.48
CA MET A 246 23.90 10.34 -7.81
C MET A 246 23.44 11.36 -8.84
N ILE A 247 22.18 11.82 -8.75
CA ILE A 247 21.65 12.86 -9.63
C ILE A 247 22.28 14.22 -9.31
N GLU A 248 22.38 14.59 -8.02
CA GLU A 248 23.02 15.85 -7.60
C GLU A 248 24.49 15.95 -8.02
N ARG A 249 25.22 14.83 -8.12
CA ARG A 249 26.62 14.80 -8.58
C ARG A 249 26.78 14.80 -10.09
N GLY A 250 25.72 14.44 -10.83
CA GLY A 250 25.70 14.39 -12.28
C GLY A 250 25.10 15.62 -12.95
N ALA A 251 24.47 16.51 -12.15
CA ALA A 251 24.01 17.85 -12.52
C ALA A 251 25.09 18.89 -12.23
#